data_AF-A0A3M0YTZ4-F1
#
_entry.id   AF-A0A3M0YTZ4-F1
#
_cell.length_a   1.000
_cell.length_b   1.000
_cell.length_c   1.000
_cell.angle_alpha   90.00
_cell.angle_beta   90.00
_cell.angle_gamma   90.00
#
_symmetry.space_group_name_H-M   'P 1'
#
loop_
_entity.id
_entity.type
_entity.pdbx_description
1 polymer ?
#
loop_
_entity_poly.entity_id
_entity_poly.type
_entity_poly.pdbx_seq_one_letter_code
_entity_poly.pdbx_strand_id
1 'polypeptide(L)'
;LVYLDKKTGKTYAKRFKLGGVIVDKDYSLAPGNIRVEKLFDRHGIVLQCDFAPAPRQKTNMCMINFEEVGERSRGARGFLVTDKKIERFLQIKRGSSIEPDNNTADNEETAQATDETKS
;
A
#
# COMPACT_ATOMS: atom_id res chain seq x y z
N LEU A 1 3.54 6.20 1.02
CA LEU A 1 3.71 7.02 -0.22
C LEU A 1 3.45 6.15 -1.45
N VAL A 2 2.64 6.63 -2.39
CA VAL A 2 2.51 6.10 -3.76
C VAL A 2 2.97 7.18 -4.74
N TYR A 3 3.80 6.81 -5.71
CA TYR A 3 4.27 7.74 -6.73
C TYR A 3 4.45 7.05 -8.09
N LEU A 4 4.32 7.84 -9.14
CA LEU A 4 4.64 7.48 -10.52
C LEU A 4 6.06 7.96 -10.84
N ASP A 5 6.90 7.08 -11.36
CA ASP A 5 8.16 7.46 -11.99
C ASP A 5 7.86 7.98 -13.41
N LYS A 6 8.08 9.28 -13.66
CA LYS A 6 7.77 9.89 -14.96
C LYS A 6 8.68 9.40 -16.08
N LYS A 7 9.86 8.88 -15.75
CA LYS A 7 10.80 8.35 -16.74
C LYS A 7 10.35 6.98 -17.26
N THR A 8 9.84 6.13 -16.38
CA THR A 8 9.49 4.74 -16.73
C THR A 8 7.99 4.49 -16.87
N GLY A 9 7.14 5.40 -16.39
CA GLY A 9 5.69 5.22 -16.33
C GLY A 9 5.25 4.21 -15.28
N LYS A 10 6.16 3.71 -14.43
CA LYS A 10 5.88 2.70 -13.41
C LYS A 10 5.43 3.33 -12.10
N THR A 11 4.49 2.68 -11.44
CA THR A 11 3.98 3.12 -10.13
C THR A 11 4.63 2.32 -9.02
N TYR A 12 5.07 3.03 -7.98
CA TYR A 12 5.74 2.46 -6.81
C TYR A 12 5.01 2.83 -5.52
N ALA A 13 5.02 1.90 -4.57
CA ALA A 13 4.61 2.11 -3.20
C ALA A 13 5.81 2.06 -2.27
N LYS A 14 5.83 2.94 -1.26
CA LYS A 14 6.94 3.04 -0.31
C LYS A 14 6.43 3.37 1.08
N ARG A 15 6.88 2.57 2.05
CA ARG A 15 6.89 2.89 3.48
C ARG A 15 8.30 3.29 3.90
N PHE A 16 8.39 4.29 4.75
CA PHE A 16 9.63 4.76 5.32
C PHE A 16 9.32 5.53 6.60
N LYS A 17 10.25 5.48 7.56
CA LYS A 17 10.16 6.30 8.76
C LYS A 17 10.78 7.67 8.46
N LEU A 18 10.05 8.72 8.82
CA LEU A 18 10.57 10.08 8.85
C LEU A 18 11.12 10.28 10.27
N GLY A 19 12.44 10.43 10.41
CA GLY A 19 13.06 10.75 11.69
C GLY A 19 12.81 12.20 12.10
N GLY A 20 13.79 12.83 12.76
CA GLY A 20 13.73 14.27 13.04
C GLY A 20 13.67 15.09 11.75
N VAL A 21 12.61 15.89 11.62
CA VAL A 21 12.47 16.87 10.54
C VAL A 21 12.86 18.23 11.09
N ILE A 22 13.76 18.92 10.39
CA ILE A 22 14.09 20.31 10.66
C ILE A 22 13.17 21.16 9.79
N VAL A 23 12.54 22.16 10.39
CA VAL A 23 11.71 23.14 9.67
C VAL A 23 12.57 23.82 8.60
N ASP A 24 12.00 24.11 7.44
CA ASP A 24 12.66 24.73 6.28
C ASP A 24 13.80 23.92 5.64
N LYS A 25 13.91 22.63 5.95
CA LYS A 25 14.83 21.73 5.26
C LYS A 25 14.11 20.86 4.25
N ASP A 26 14.62 20.86 3.02
CA ASP A 26 14.12 19.98 1.97
C ASP A 26 14.70 18.56 2.10
N TYR A 27 13.82 17.58 2.07
CA TYR A 27 14.17 16.17 2.16
C TYR A 27 13.69 15.42 0.91
N SER A 28 14.62 14.84 0.14
CA SER A 28 14.28 13.92 -0.94
C SER A 28 13.65 12.61 -0.41
N LEU A 29 12.35 12.40 -0.65
CA LEU A 29 11.59 11.23 -0.15
C LEU A 29 11.55 10.04 -1.12
N ALA A 30 11.99 10.26 -2.35
CA ALA A 30 11.98 9.29 -3.43
C ALA A 30 12.92 9.77 -4.55
N PRO A 31 13.24 8.90 -5.53
CA PRO A 31 14.11 9.26 -6.65
C PRO A 31 13.60 10.49 -7.42
N GLY A 32 14.50 11.18 -8.13
CA GLY A 32 14.14 12.37 -8.91
C GLY A 32 13.13 12.09 -10.04
N ASN A 33 12.44 13.14 -10.48
CA ASN A 33 11.46 13.15 -11.58
C ASN A 33 10.25 12.21 -11.39
N ILE A 34 9.64 12.28 -10.21
CA ILE A 34 8.42 11.53 -9.88
C ILE A 34 7.18 12.44 -9.85
N ARG A 35 6.00 11.84 -9.88
CA ARG A 35 4.73 12.46 -9.49
C ARG A 35 4.20 11.74 -8.25
N VAL A 36 3.99 12.47 -7.16
CA VAL A 36 3.35 11.92 -5.97
C VAL A 36 1.86 11.77 -6.24
N GLU A 37 1.33 10.56 -6.08
CA GLU A 37 -0.10 10.26 -6.25
C GLU A 37 -0.83 10.31 -4.90
N LYS A 38 -0.24 9.69 -3.88
CA LYS A 38 -0.79 9.61 -2.52
C LYS A 38 0.32 9.65 -1.48
N LEU A 39 0.13 10.46 -0.45
CA LEU A 39 0.98 10.50 0.73
C LEU A 39 0.11 10.31 1.96
N PHE A 40 0.57 9.47 2.88
CA PHE A 40 -0.14 9.16 4.11
C PHE A 40 0.84 9.08 5.27
N ASP A 41 0.31 9.36 6.45
CA ASP A 41 0.95 9.32 7.77
C ASP A 41 0.28 8.31 8.72
N ARG A 42 -0.74 7.58 8.24
CA ARG A 42 -1.49 6.56 9.01
C ARG A 42 -1.09 5.14 8.63
N HIS A 43 -1.32 4.23 9.57
CA HIS A 43 -1.11 2.78 9.44
C HIS A 43 -2.37 2.07 8.94
N GLY A 44 -2.23 0.88 8.37
CA GLY A 44 -3.34 0.03 7.94
C GLY A 44 -4.13 0.55 6.74
N ILE A 45 -3.51 1.40 5.90
CA ILE A 45 -4.16 1.95 4.71
C ILE A 45 -4.18 0.91 3.60
N VAL A 46 -5.33 0.80 2.94
CA VAL A 46 -5.50 -0.03 1.75
C VAL A 46 -6.04 0.83 0.61
N LEU A 47 -5.36 0.78 -0.54
CA LEU A 47 -5.78 1.44 -1.77
C LEU A 47 -6.16 0.42 -2.83
N GLN A 48 -7.24 0.72 -3.54
CA GLN A 48 -7.54 0.11 -4.83
C GLN A 48 -7.04 1.06 -5.93
N CYS A 49 -6.29 0.52 -6.87
CA CYS A 49 -5.78 1.23 -8.03
C CYS A 49 -6.48 0.69 -9.27
N ASP A 50 -7.36 1.48 -9.88
CA ASP A 50 -8.05 1.10 -11.11
C ASP A 50 -7.17 1.49 -12.29
N PHE A 51 -6.91 0.53 -13.17
CA PHE A 51 -6.12 0.73 -14.37
C PHE A 51 -6.96 1.36 -15.48
N ALA A 52 -6.30 2.19 -16.29
CA ALA A 52 -6.87 2.64 -17.54
C ALA A 52 -7.17 1.43 -18.45
N PRO A 53 -8.25 1.45 -19.24
CA PRO A 53 -8.54 0.41 -20.21
C PRO A 53 -7.40 0.25 -21.22
N ALA A 54 -6.98 -0.99 -21.47
CA ALA A 54 -5.96 -1.32 -22.45
C ALA A 54 -6.32 -2.60 -23.23
N PRO A 55 -5.98 -2.72 -24.52
CA PRO A 55 -6.26 -3.93 -25.30
C PRO A 55 -5.65 -5.18 -24.65
N ARG A 56 -6.42 -6.27 -24.62
CA ARG A 56 -5.99 -7.58 -24.07
C ARG A 56 -5.67 -7.58 -22.57
N GLN A 57 -6.06 -6.53 -21.84
CA GLN A 57 -5.90 -6.45 -20.40
C GLN A 57 -6.90 -7.37 -19.68
N LYS A 58 -6.39 -8.35 -18.91
CA LYS A 58 -7.22 -9.27 -18.12
C LYS A 58 -7.61 -8.71 -16.76
N THR A 59 -6.69 -7.97 -16.14
CA THR A 59 -6.87 -7.41 -14.79
C THR A 59 -6.97 -5.90 -14.89
N ASN A 60 -8.03 -5.33 -14.33
CA ASN A 60 -8.36 -3.90 -14.41
C ASN A 60 -8.07 -3.13 -13.12
N MET A 61 -7.65 -3.82 -12.06
CA MET A 61 -7.29 -3.16 -10.81
C MET A 61 -6.17 -3.90 -10.09
N CYS A 62 -5.51 -3.24 -9.14
CA CYS A 62 -4.71 -3.90 -8.12
C CYS A 62 -4.93 -3.25 -6.75
N MET A 63 -4.67 -4.01 -5.69
CA MET A 63 -4.71 -3.53 -4.32
C MET A 63 -3.30 -3.22 -3.83
N ILE A 64 -3.16 -2.13 -3.07
CA ILE A 64 -1.96 -1.81 -2.31
C ILE A 64 -2.36 -1.87 -0.84
N ASN A 65 -1.98 -2.94 -0.15
CA ASN A 65 -2.00 -2.98 1.31
C ASN A 65 -0.67 -2.42 1.82
N PHE A 66 -0.70 -1.27 2.50
CA PHE A 66 0.53 -0.68 2.98
C PHE A 66 1.21 -1.54 4.06
N GLU A 67 0.49 -2.34 4.85
CA GLU A 67 1.14 -3.17 5.86
C GLU A 67 2.01 -4.28 5.29
N GLU A 68 1.67 -4.76 4.09
CA GLU A 68 2.47 -5.75 3.35
C GLU A 68 3.66 -5.12 2.61
N VAL A 69 3.68 -3.80 2.44
CA VAL A 69 4.81 -3.10 1.82
C VAL A 69 5.93 -2.98 2.84
N GLY A 70 7.09 -3.54 2.52
CA GLY A 70 8.28 -3.41 3.37
C GLY A 70 8.74 -1.96 3.55
N GLU A 71 9.46 -1.70 4.64
CA GLU A 71 10.08 -0.40 4.87
C GLU A 71 11.35 -0.20 4.03
N ARG A 72 11.58 1.03 3.59
CA ARG A 72 12.78 1.44 2.84
C ARG A 72 13.33 2.74 3.40
N SER A 73 14.62 3.00 3.14
CA SER A 73 15.24 4.27 3.51
C SER A 73 14.62 5.45 2.75
N ARG A 74 14.71 6.65 3.33
CA ARG A 74 14.10 7.87 2.78
C ARG A 74 14.52 8.18 1.34
N GLY A 75 15.77 7.92 0.94
CA GLY A 75 16.24 8.14 -0.43
C GLY A 75 15.98 6.97 -1.40
N ALA A 76 15.64 5.78 -0.91
CA ALA A 76 15.51 4.60 -1.76
C ALA A 76 14.25 4.63 -2.66
N ARG A 77 14.29 3.86 -3.74
CA ARG A 77 13.10 3.55 -4.54
C ARG A 77 12.12 2.71 -3.71
N GLY A 78 10.83 2.83 -4.03
CA GLY A 78 9.78 1.99 -3.46
C GLY A 78 9.73 0.60 -4.11
N PHE A 79 8.78 -0.20 -3.64
CA PHE A 79 8.42 -1.46 -4.27
C PHE A 79 7.51 -1.22 -5.48
N LEU A 80 7.73 -1.97 -6.55
CA LEU A 80 6.94 -1.86 -7.77
C LEU A 80 5.52 -2.34 -7.47
N VAL A 81 4.53 -1.50 -7.75
CA VAL A 81 3.11 -1.87 -7.68
C VAL A 81 2.67 -2.39 -9.03
N THR A 82 2.90 -1.59 -10.07
CA THR A 82 2.49 -1.93 -11.43
C THR A 82 3.25 -1.08 -12.45
N ASP A 83 3.36 -1.62 -13.66
CA ASP A 83 3.78 -0.92 -14.86
C ASP A 83 2.59 -0.44 -15.72
N LYS A 84 1.36 -0.80 -15.35
CA LYS A 84 0.15 -0.34 -16.01
C LYS A 84 -0.18 1.10 -15.62
N LYS A 85 -0.82 1.80 -16.54
CA LYS A 85 -1.34 3.15 -16.29
C LYS A 85 -2.52 3.07 -15.32
N ILE A 86 -2.40 3.70 -14.16
CA ILE A 86 -3.51 3.86 -13.21
C ILE A 86 -4.31 5.10 -13.59
N GLU A 87 -5.62 4.94 -13.66
CA GLU A 87 -6.57 6.02 -13.92
C GLU A 87 -7.11 6.61 -12.61
N ARG A 88 -7.36 5.75 -11.61
CA ARG A 88 -7.99 6.15 -10.36
C ARG A 88 -7.38 5.43 -9.15
N PHE A 89 -7.19 6.18 -8.07
CA PHE A 89 -6.85 5.65 -6.76
C PHE A 89 -8.04 5.82 -5.82
N LEU A 90 -8.60 4.70 -5.36
CA LEU A 90 -9.67 4.65 -4.37
C LEU A 90 -9.10 4.22 -3.02
N GLN A 91 -9.39 4.96 -1.96
CA GLN A 91 -8.99 4.58 -0.62
C GLN A 91 -10.07 3.71 0.01
N ILE A 92 -9.78 2.43 0.15
CA ILE A 92 -10.72 1.43 0.70
C ILE A 92 -10.68 1.46 2.23
N LYS A 93 -9.48 1.58 2.81
CA LYS A 93 -9.29 1.70 4.27
C LYS A 93 -8.57 3.00 4.61
N ARG A 94 -9.17 3.80 5.51
CA ARG A 94 -8.63 5.10 5.94
C ARG A 94 -7.36 4.96 6.78
N GLY A 95 -7.23 3.85 7.50
CA GLY A 95 -6.14 3.62 8.44
C GLY A 95 -6.29 4.36 9.77
N SER A 96 -5.40 4.06 10.71
CA SER A 96 -5.36 4.57 12.08
C SER A 96 -4.02 5.24 12.39
N SER A 97 -4.00 6.13 13.39
CA SER A 97 -2.77 6.65 13.97
C SER A 97 -2.07 5.65 14.90
N ILE A 98 -2.76 4.57 15.27
CA ILE A 98 -2.24 3.48 16.10
C ILE A 98 -1.67 2.42 15.14
N GLU A 99 -0.45 1.98 15.40
CA GLU A 99 0.16 0.86 14.68
C GLU A 99 -0.66 -0.41 14.91
N PRO A 100 -0.93 -1.23 13.88
CA PRO A 100 -1.62 -2.49 14.05
C PRO A 100 -0.79 -3.40 14.96
N ASP A 101 -1.44 -3.93 15.99
CA ASP A 101 -0.82 -4.87 16.91
C ASP A 101 -0.62 -6.20 16.15
N ASN A 102 0.63 -6.56 15.86
CA ASN A 102 0.96 -7.71 15.01
C ASN A 102 0.79 -9.06 15.72
N ASN A 103 0.03 -9.09 16.83
CA ASN A 103 -0.10 -10.25 17.71
C ASN A 103 -1.49 -10.91 17.69
N THR A 104 -2.27 -10.70 16.64
CA THR A 104 -3.50 -11.48 16.38
C THR A 104 -3.35 -12.19 15.04
N ALA A 105 -2.47 -13.20 15.05
CA ALA A 105 -2.55 -14.26 14.06
C ALA A 105 -3.75 -15.15 14.43
N ASP A 106 -4.71 -15.21 13.51
CA ASP A 106 -5.61 -16.32 13.21
C ASP A 106 -6.19 -17.09 14.40
N ASN A 107 -7.35 -16.64 14.89
CA ASN A 107 -8.37 -17.52 15.45
C ASN A 107 -9.67 -17.33 14.64
N GLU A 108 -9.66 -17.76 13.38
CA GLU A 108 -10.89 -18.26 12.78
C GLU A 108 -11.09 -19.68 13.31
N GLU A 109 -11.79 -19.77 14.44
CA GLU A 109 -12.18 -21.05 15.03
C GLU A 109 -13.12 -21.77 14.07
N THR A 110 -12.62 -22.89 13.56
CA THR A 110 -13.35 -23.86 12.76
C THR A 110 -14.49 -24.44 13.60
N ALA A 111 -15.72 -23.98 13.38
CA ALA A 111 -16.91 -24.63 13.94
C ALA A 111 -17.43 -25.69 12.95
N GLN A 112 -16.79 -26.86 12.93
CA GLN A 112 -17.38 -28.11 12.46
C GLN A 112 -16.95 -29.25 13.39
N ALA A 113 -17.86 -29.71 14.24
CA ALA A 113 -17.93 -31.08 14.78
C ALA A 113 -19.18 -31.21 15.68
N THR A 114 -20.24 -31.85 15.16
CA THR A 114 -20.81 -33.13 15.65
C THR A 114 -21.60 -33.05 16.95
N ASP A 115 -22.94 -33.08 16.83
CA ASP A 115 -23.84 -33.54 17.88
C ASP A 115 -24.34 -34.94 17.47
N GLU A 116 -23.74 -35.97 18.07
CA GLU A 116 -24.30 -37.33 18.08
C GLU A 116 -24.50 -37.79 19.54
N THR A 117 -25.74 -38.25 19.78
CA THR A 117 -26.19 -39.31 20.70
C THR A 117 -26.59 -39.02 22.17
N LYS A 118 -27.92 -39.17 22.37
CA LYS A 118 -28.58 -40.12 23.31
C LYS A 118 -28.92 -39.68 24.74
N SER A 119 -30.22 -39.62 25.02
CA SER A 119 -30.88 -40.26 26.19
C SER A 119 -32.33 -40.55 25.86
#